data_AF-A0A3M2E7V8-F1
#
_entry.id   AF-A0A3M2E7V8-F1
#
_cell.length_a   1.000
_cell.length_b   1.000
_cell.length_c   1.000
_cell.angle_alpha   90.00
_cell.angle_beta   90.00
_cell.angle_gamma   90.00
#
_symmetry.space_group_name_H-M   'P 1'
#
loop_
_entity.id
_entity.type
_entity.pdbx_description
1 polymer ?
#
loop_
_entity_poly.entity_id
_entity_poly.type
_entity_poly.pdbx_seq_one_letter_code
_entity_poly.pdbx_strand_id
1 'polypeptide(L)'
;MLLPLIAGCAPGAREAPPAPPSFRDLGDRAGLVAREGPTLSAVAERAARLAAEARPAPSARPVPAEFLPLIHEAPEGLRFLALGPHRALAAGDPPASCPALAAGGGGTAADAARAAAGLCLARLRAAEAGDCGCRILAVDDALLAPRAAFAHASGLPVRLVRHGRLSRLRLVAVEAFDGGRPRTLILAGGRPLFVLDEDGLSELGPDGRPRGAPVPVRRRPLALDRGRILERIEAGGITLLIGFA
;
A
#
# COMPACT_ATOMS: atom_id res chain seq x y z
N MET A 1 50.86 -28.62 -41.07
CA MET A 1 50.01 -27.41 -41.07
C MET A 1 48.70 -27.76 -40.41
N LEU A 2 48.50 -27.35 -39.15
CA LEU A 2 47.27 -27.53 -38.38
C LEU A 2 46.60 -26.16 -38.23
N LEU A 3 45.39 -26.01 -38.75
CA LEU A 3 44.54 -24.82 -38.59
C LEU A 3 43.80 -24.90 -37.24
N PRO A 4 43.78 -23.83 -36.42
CA PRO A 4 42.97 -23.80 -35.22
C PRO A 4 41.52 -23.44 -35.56
N LEU A 5 40.58 -24.25 -35.05
CA LEU A 5 39.15 -23.95 -35.02
C LEU A 5 38.90 -22.79 -34.04
N ILE A 6 38.51 -21.63 -34.57
CA ILE A 6 38.01 -20.51 -33.77
C ILE A 6 36.56 -20.83 -33.42
N ALA A 7 36.33 -21.24 -32.16
CA ALA A 7 34.99 -21.35 -31.60
C ALA A 7 34.40 -19.94 -31.46
N GLY A 8 33.44 -19.61 -32.33
CA GLY A 8 32.67 -18.37 -32.23
C GLY A 8 31.77 -18.40 -31.00
N CYS A 9 32.02 -17.53 -30.02
CA CYS A 9 31.05 -17.23 -28.98
C CYS A 9 29.81 -16.58 -29.63
N ALA A 10 28.69 -17.29 -29.66
CA ALA A 10 27.41 -16.68 -29.96
C ALA A 10 27.08 -15.66 -28.84
N PRO A 11 26.72 -14.41 -29.16
CA PRO A 11 26.27 -13.46 -28.16
C PRO A 11 25.00 -14.00 -27.51
N GLY A 12 25.06 -14.27 -26.20
CA GLY A 12 23.89 -14.67 -25.43
C GLY A 12 22.79 -13.62 -25.62
N ALA A 13 21.63 -14.05 -26.11
CA ALA A 13 20.47 -13.18 -26.24
C ALA A 13 20.17 -12.58 -24.86
N ARG A 14 20.39 -11.27 -24.71
CA ARG A 14 19.93 -10.53 -23.54
C ARG A 14 18.42 -10.59 -23.56
N GLU A 15 17.85 -11.39 -22.66
CA GLU A 15 16.42 -11.43 -22.41
C GLU A 15 15.96 -10.02 -22.07
N ALA A 16 15.07 -9.48 -22.89
CA ALA A 16 14.52 -8.15 -22.66
C ALA A 16 13.80 -8.15 -21.30
N PRO A 17 13.96 -7.10 -20.47
CA PRO A 17 13.25 -7.04 -19.21
C PRO A 17 11.75 -7.19 -19.45
N PRO A 18 11.03 -7.95 -18.59
CA PRO A 18 9.60 -8.14 -18.75
C PRO A 18 8.91 -6.77 -18.80
N ALA A 19 7.94 -6.64 -19.70
CA ALA A 19 7.15 -5.41 -19.79
C ALA A 19 6.49 -5.13 -18.43
N PRO A 20 6.42 -3.86 -17.98
CA PRO A 20 5.78 -3.53 -16.72
C PRO A 20 4.31 -3.96 -16.74
N PRO A 21 3.75 -4.35 -15.57
CA PRO A 21 2.35 -4.73 -15.49
C PRO A 21 1.45 -3.56 -15.92
N SER A 22 0.36 -3.89 -16.61
CA SER A 22 -0.60 -2.91 -17.10
C SER A 22 -2.02 -3.34 -16.76
N PHE A 23 -2.89 -2.37 -16.52
CA PHE A 23 -4.21 -2.60 -15.94
C PHE A 23 -5.32 -2.08 -16.84
N ARG A 24 -6.42 -2.83 -16.90
CA ARG A 24 -7.67 -2.45 -17.55
C ARG A 24 -8.47 -1.60 -16.57
N ASP A 25 -8.73 -0.35 -16.96
CA ASP A 25 -9.56 0.57 -16.18
C ASP A 25 -11.03 0.31 -16.47
N LEU A 26 -11.77 -0.23 -15.48
CA LEU A 26 -13.21 -0.46 -15.59
C LEU A 26 -14.04 0.65 -14.97
N GLY A 27 -13.40 1.73 -14.49
CA GLY A 27 -14.04 2.83 -13.78
C GLY A 27 -14.60 2.43 -12.42
N ASP A 28 -15.45 3.30 -11.87
CA ASP A 28 -16.12 3.03 -10.60
C ASP A 28 -17.23 1.97 -10.77
N ARG A 29 -17.04 0.80 -10.17
CA ARG A 29 -18.06 -0.24 -10.09
C ARG A 29 -18.74 -0.16 -8.73
N ALA A 30 -19.87 0.55 -8.71
CA ALA A 30 -20.69 0.69 -7.52
C ALA A 30 -21.06 -0.68 -6.90
N GLY A 31 -21.03 -0.74 -5.56
CA GLY A 31 -21.48 -1.90 -4.80
C GLY A 31 -20.44 -3.02 -4.59
N LEU A 32 -19.15 -2.76 -4.82
CA LEU A 32 -18.08 -3.70 -4.47
C LEU A 32 -17.52 -3.46 -3.06
N VAL A 33 -18.43 -3.28 -2.09
CA VAL A 33 -18.08 -3.01 -0.68
C VAL A 33 -18.60 -4.14 0.19
N ALA A 34 -17.69 -4.85 0.85
CA ALA A 34 -18.02 -5.89 1.83
C ALA A 34 -18.04 -5.28 3.25
N ARG A 35 -19.08 -5.55 4.05
CA ARG A 35 -19.18 -5.04 5.44
C ARG A 35 -19.00 -6.15 6.48
N GLU A 36 -19.41 -7.36 6.13
CA GLU A 36 -19.42 -8.50 7.04
C GLU A 36 -19.31 -9.84 6.31
N GLY A 37 -19.06 -10.91 7.06
CA GLY A 37 -18.76 -12.26 6.53
C GLY A 37 -19.69 -12.75 5.41
N PRO A 38 -21.03 -12.70 5.58
CA PRO A 38 -21.96 -13.17 4.54
C PRO A 38 -21.90 -12.35 3.24
N THR A 39 -21.71 -11.03 3.35
CA THR A 39 -21.61 -10.14 2.17
C THR A 39 -20.29 -10.31 1.41
N LEU A 40 -19.25 -10.81 2.08
CA LEU A 40 -17.90 -10.89 1.56
C LEU A 40 -17.80 -11.82 0.35
N SER A 41 -18.37 -13.03 0.43
CA SER A 41 -18.33 -13.98 -0.69
C SER A 41 -19.08 -13.46 -1.92
N ALA A 42 -20.28 -12.90 -1.74
CA ALA A 42 -21.07 -12.35 -2.84
C ALA A 42 -20.37 -11.17 -3.54
N VAL A 43 -19.76 -10.27 -2.77
CA VAL A 43 -18.98 -9.14 -3.29
C VAL A 43 -17.72 -9.63 -4.01
N ALA A 44 -17.02 -10.61 -3.45
CA ALA A 44 -15.81 -11.18 -4.04
C ALA A 44 -16.10 -11.89 -5.38
N GLU A 45 -17.15 -12.70 -5.44
CA GLU A 45 -17.59 -13.35 -6.68
C GLU A 45 -18.01 -12.33 -7.73
N ARG A 46 -18.74 -11.28 -7.33
CA ARG A 46 -19.11 -10.19 -8.25
C ARG A 46 -17.90 -9.46 -8.79
N ALA A 47 -16.92 -9.14 -7.95
CA ALA A 47 -15.67 -8.50 -8.38
C ALA A 47 -14.89 -9.39 -9.36
N ALA A 48 -14.77 -10.69 -9.08
CA ALA A 48 -14.10 -11.64 -9.95
C ALA A 48 -14.81 -11.78 -11.32
N ARG A 49 -16.14 -11.86 -11.33
CA ARG A 49 -16.92 -11.87 -12.59
C ARG A 49 -16.67 -10.62 -13.42
N LEU A 50 -16.74 -9.43 -12.81
CA LEU A 50 -16.47 -8.17 -13.50
C LEU A 50 -15.05 -8.11 -14.07
N ALA A 51 -14.05 -8.60 -13.33
CA ALA A 51 -12.66 -8.67 -13.79
C ALA A 51 -12.46 -9.65 -14.96
N ALA A 52 -13.21 -10.76 -14.98
CA ALA A 52 -13.19 -11.75 -16.06
C ALA A 52 -13.95 -11.28 -17.32
N GLU A 53 -15.12 -10.67 -17.14
CA GLU A 53 -15.98 -10.15 -18.20
C GLU A 53 -15.42 -8.89 -18.88
N ALA A 54 -14.44 -8.24 -18.25
CA ALA A 54 -13.71 -7.09 -18.77
C ALA A 54 -12.93 -7.44 -20.05
N ARG A 55 -13.63 -7.54 -21.17
CA ARG A 55 -12.98 -7.60 -22.48
C ARG A 55 -12.27 -6.26 -22.71
N PRO A 56 -11.00 -6.26 -23.18
CA PRO A 56 -10.38 -5.02 -23.61
C PRO A 56 -11.25 -4.43 -24.71
N ALA A 57 -11.85 -3.26 -24.44
CA ALA A 57 -12.47 -2.50 -25.53
C ALA A 57 -11.35 -2.19 -26.54
N PRO A 58 -11.60 -2.28 -27.86
CA PRO A 58 -10.55 -2.06 -28.86
C PRO A 58 -9.83 -0.71 -28.72
N SER A 59 -10.47 0.27 -28.10
CA SER A 59 -9.94 1.62 -27.84
C SER A 59 -9.43 1.85 -26.40
N ALA A 60 -9.67 0.93 -25.46
CA ALA A 60 -9.25 1.11 -24.07
C ALA A 60 -7.76 0.75 -23.92
N ARG A 61 -6.91 1.78 -23.90
CA ARG A 61 -5.49 1.59 -23.63
C ARG A 61 -5.28 1.13 -22.18
N PRO A 62 -4.55 0.03 -21.94
CA PRO A 62 -4.16 -0.36 -20.59
C PRO A 62 -3.42 0.78 -19.89
N VAL A 63 -3.59 0.89 -18.57
CA VAL A 63 -2.92 1.85 -17.69
C VAL A 63 -1.68 1.17 -17.12
N PRO A 64 -0.45 1.60 -17.47
CA PRO A 64 0.76 1.08 -16.86
C PRO A 64 0.78 1.30 -15.34
N ALA A 65 1.37 0.36 -14.60
CA ALA A 65 1.45 0.43 -13.13
C ALA A 65 2.06 1.74 -12.62
N GLU A 66 3.04 2.31 -13.32
CA GLU A 66 3.68 3.59 -12.95
C GLU A 66 2.71 4.78 -12.86
N PHE A 67 1.54 4.70 -13.51
CA PHE A 67 0.48 5.72 -13.42
C PHE A 67 -0.55 5.44 -12.32
N LEU A 68 -0.32 4.41 -11.50
CA LEU A 68 -1.15 4.02 -10.37
C LEU A 68 -0.28 4.02 -9.10
N PRO A 69 -0.01 5.20 -8.50
CA PRO A 69 0.95 5.33 -7.39
C PRO A 69 0.65 4.39 -6.21
N LEU A 70 -0.63 4.12 -5.90
CA LEU A 70 -1.00 3.14 -4.87
C LEU A 70 -0.50 1.72 -5.17
N ILE A 71 -0.43 1.33 -6.44
CA ILE A 71 0.05 0.01 -6.86
C ILE A 71 1.57 -0.01 -6.98
N HIS A 72 2.17 1.05 -7.52
CA HIS A 72 3.60 1.08 -7.84
C HIS A 72 4.50 1.53 -6.69
N GLU A 73 4.00 2.37 -5.78
CA GLU A 73 4.81 2.98 -4.72
C GLU A 73 4.42 2.50 -3.32
N ALA A 74 3.12 2.27 -3.07
CA ALA A 74 2.67 1.94 -1.72
C ALA A 74 3.05 0.50 -1.31
N PRO A 75 3.33 0.24 -0.01
CA PRO A 75 3.66 -1.09 0.48
C PRO A 75 2.63 -2.17 0.12
N GLU A 76 1.34 -1.89 0.29
CA GLU A 76 0.27 -2.81 -0.09
C GLU A 76 0.15 -2.99 -1.61
N GLY A 77 0.47 -1.97 -2.40
CA GLY A 77 0.52 -2.06 -3.86
C GLY A 77 1.64 -2.96 -4.35
N LEU A 78 2.84 -2.78 -3.81
CA LEU A 78 4.00 -3.63 -4.07
C LEU A 78 3.71 -5.07 -3.65
N ARG A 79 3.08 -5.27 -2.48
CA ARG A 79 2.60 -6.58 -2.05
C ARG A 79 1.58 -7.16 -3.03
N PHE A 80 0.64 -6.36 -3.51
CA PHE A 80 -0.32 -6.79 -4.53
C PHE A 80 0.39 -7.30 -5.78
N LEU A 81 1.36 -6.56 -6.32
CA LEU A 81 2.16 -7.00 -7.47
C LEU A 81 2.94 -8.29 -7.20
N ALA A 82 3.46 -8.47 -5.99
CA ALA A 82 4.23 -9.65 -5.60
C ALA A 82 3.40 -10.94 -5.46
N LEU A 83 2.07 -10.86 -5.34
CA LEU A 83 1.21 -12.04 -5.18
C LEU A 83 1.02 -12.85 -6.48
N GLY A 84 1.41 -12.31 -7.64
CA GLY A 84 1.30 -13.01 -8.92
C GLY A 84 -0.14 -13.09 -9.46
N PRO A 85 -0.52 -14.19 -10.13
CA PRO A 85 -1.90 -14.42 -10.57
C PRO A 85 -2.86 -14.54 -9.38
N HIS A 86 -4.13 -14.19 -9.59
CA HIS A 86 -5.18 -14.26 -8.58
C HIS A 86 -4.83 -13.42 -7.35
N ARG A 87 -4.81 -12.11 -7.59
CA ARG A 87 -4.51 -11.08 -6.60
C ARG A 87 -5.63 -10.06 -6.52
N ALA A 88 -5.83 -9.47 -5.36
CA ALA A 88 -6.78 -8.39 -5.18
C ALA A 88 -6.25 -7.34 -4.20
N LEU A 89 -6.69 -6.10 -4.38
CA LEU A 89 -6.43 -4.98 -3.51
C LEU A 89 -7.77 -4.44 -2.99
N ALA A 90 -7.87 -4.20 -1.69
CA ALA A 90 -9.05 -3.64 -1.05
C ALA A 90 -8.66 -2.49 -0.11
N ALA A 91 -9.56 -1.51 0.05
CA ALA A 91 -9.39 -0.38 0.96
C ALA A 91 -10.66 -0.15 1.79
N GLY A 92 -10.51 0.49 2.95
CA GLY A 92 -11.63 0.87 3.80
C GLY A 92 -12.55 1.88 3.10
N ASP A 93 -13.86 1.74 3.32
CA ASP A 93 -14.91 2.55 2.71
C ASP A 93 -15.90 3.04 3.78
N PRO A 94 -16.15 4.36 3.89
CA PRO A 94 -15.48 5.43 3.15
C PRO A 94 -14.04 5.68 3.65
N PRO A 95 -13.09 6.05 2.76
CA PRO A 95 -11.67 6.18 3.13
C PRO A 95 -11.42 7.21 4.23
N ALA A 96 -12.23 8.28 4.29
CA ALA A 96 -12.10 9.35 5.28
C ALA A 96 -12.28 8.89 6.75
N SER A 97 -12.87 7.72 6.99
CA SER A 97 -13.09 7.19 8.35
C SER A 97 -12.69 5.72 8.51
N CYS A 98 -12.22 5.07 7.45
CA CYS A 98 -11.94 3.64 7.43
C CYS A 98 -10.46 3.40 7.04
N PRO A 99 -9.54 3.43 8.01
CA PRO A 99 -8.10 3.39 7.78
C PRO A 99 -7.59 1.97 7.51
N ALA A 100 -7.97 1.41 6.37
CA ALA A 100 -7.49 0.10 5.95
C ALA A 100 -7.14 0.08 4.47
N LEU A 101 -6.10 -0.68 4.16
CA LEU A 101 -5.67 -1.08 2.82
C LEU A 101 -5.17 -2.51 2.97
N ALA A 102 -5.41 -3.40 2.02
CA ALA A 102 -4.93 -4.77 2.10
C ALA A 102 -4.83 -5.41 0.72
N ALA A 103 -3.76 -6.17 0.52
CA ALA A 103 -3.59 -7.05 -0.63
C ALA A 103 -3.77 -8.51 -0.22
N GLY A 104 -4.54 -9.27 -1.00
CA GLY A 104 -4.82 -10.68 -0.78
C GLY A 104 -4.64 -11.49 -2.06
N GLY A 105 -4.12 -12.72 -1.92
CA GLY A 105 -3.98 -13.68 -3.01
C GLY A 105 -4.86 -14.90 -2.78
N GLY A 106 -5.05 -15.74 -3.80
CA GLY A 106 -5.85 -16.96 -3.67
C GLY A 106 -5.66 -17.92 -4.85
N GLY A 107 -6.34 -19.07 -4.80
CA GLY A 107 -6.35 -20.04 -5.91
C GLY A 107 -7.18 -19.56 -7.12
N THR A 108 -8.07 -18.60 -6.91
CA THR A 108 -8.91 -17.97 -7.93
C THR A 108 -9.03 -16.47 -7.68
N ALA A 109 -9.47 -15.70 -8.69
CA ALA A 109 -9.77 -14.28 -8.55
C ALA A 109 -10.80 -13.98 -7.45
N ALA A 110 -11.81 -14.85 -7.27
CA ALA A 110 -12.80 -14.72 -6.21
C ALA A 110 -12.19 -14.96 -4.83
N ASP A 111 -11.30 -15.95 -4.70
CA ASP A 111 -10.58 -16.20 -3.45
C ASP A 111 -9.66 -15.05 -3.08
N ALA A 112 -8.95 -14.49 -4.05
CA ALA A 112 -8.09 -13.33 -3.86
C ALA A 112 -8.88 -12.10 -3.39
N ALA A 113 -10.00 -11.81 -4.06
CA ALA A 113 -10.92 -10.74 -3.68
C ALA A 113 -11.46 -10.92 -2.24
N ARG A 114 -11.85 -12.15 -1.89
CA ARG A 114 -12.29 -12.51 -0.54
C ARG A 114 -11.17 -12.36 0.49
N ALA A 115 -9.95 -12.79 0.18
CA ALA A 115 -8.80 -12.64 1.05
C ALA A 115 -8.47 -11.16 1.30
N ALA A 116 -8.42 -10.32 0.26
CA ALA A 116 -8.11 -8.90 0.38
C ALA A 116 -9.17 -8.16 1.22
N ALA A 117 -10.46 -8.37 0.92
CA ALA A 117 -11.57 -7.79 1.69
C ALA A 117 -11.56 -8.27 3.15
N GLY A 118 -11.30 -9.55 3.39
CA GLY A 118 -11.22 -10.13 4.73
C GLY A 118 -10.08 -9.54 5.57
N LEU A 119 -8.90 -9.39 4.98
CA LEU A 119 -7.74 -8.74 5.62
C LEU A 119 -8.02 -7.26 5.91
N CYS A 120 -8.66 -6.55 4.97
CA CYS A 120 -9.09 -5.18 5.18
C CYS A 120 -10.07 -5.07 6.37
N LEU A 121 -11.10 -5.92 6.44
CA LEU A 121 -12.05 -5.93 7.55
C LEU A 121 -11.40 -6.30 8.89
N ALA A 122 -10.38 -7.17 8.87
CA ALA A 122 -9.60 -7.49 10.06
C ALA A 122 -8.80 -6.27 10.56
N ARG A 123 -8.19 -5.49 9.66
CA ARG A 123 -7.49 -4.24 9.98
C ARG A 123 -8.45 -3.19 10.56
N LEU A 124 -9.64 -3.04 9.98
CA LEU A 124 -10.66 -2.11 10.49
C LEU A 124 -11.13 -2.48 11.90
N ARG A 125 -11.37 -3.78 12.16
CA ARG A 125 -11.71 -4.27 13.51
C ARG A 125 -10.59 -4.01 14.52
N ALA A 126 -9.33 -4.25 14.13
CA ALA A 126 -8.18 -3.97 14.98
C ALA A 126 -7.99 -2.46 15.26
N ALA A 127 -8.41 -1.60 14.33
CA ALA A 127 -8.41 -0.15 14.49
C ALA A 127 -9.64 0.39 15.26
N GLU A 128 -10.56 -0.49 15.69
CA GLU A 128 -11.84 -0.11 16.31
C GLU A 128 -12.63 0.90 15.44
N ALA A 129 -12.49 0.79 14.11
CA ALA A 129 -13.21 1.63 13.15
C ALA A 129 -14.70 1.23 13.14
N GLY A 130 -15.59 2.22 13.13
CA GLY A 130 -17.05 2.05 13.26
C GLY A 130 -17.73 1.46 12.03
N ASP A 131 -18.78 2.11 11.51
CA ASP A 131 -19.53 1.67 10.33
C ASP A 131 -18.68 1.75 9.04
N CYS A 132 -17.78 0.79 8.88
CA CYS A 132 -16.83 0.70 7.78
C CYS A 132 -17.07 -0.56 6.95
N GLY A 133 -16.95 -0.41 5.64
CA GLY A 133 -16.81 -1.51 4.71
C GLY A 133 -15.39 -1.60 4.15
N CYS A 134 -15.17 -2.62 3.32
CA CYS A 134 -13.98 -2.78 2.50
C CYS A 134 -14.38 -2.82 1.03
N ARG A 135 -13.97 -1.79 0.30
CA ARG A 135 -14.12 -1.68 -1.15
C ARG A 135 -13.02 -2.46 -1.84
N ILE A 136 -13.37 -3.33 -2.79
CA ILE A 136 -12.40 -3.95 -3.69
C ILE A 136 -11.98 -2.91 -4.74
N LEU A 137 -10.69 -2.59 -4.79
CA LEU A 137 -10.13 -1.62 -5.72
C LEU A 137 -9.69 -2.28 -7.02
N ALA A 138 -9.02 -3.44 -6.93
CA ALA A 138 -8.50 -4.14 -8.09
C ALA A 138 -8.55 -5.66 -7.88
N VAL A 139 -8.70 -6.39 -8.98
CA VAL A 139 -8.57 -7.86 -9.06
C VAL A 139 -7.77 -8.18 -10.31
N ASP A 140 -6.68 -8.93 -10.15
CA ASP A 140 -5.71 -9.22 -11.21
C ASP A 140 -5.28 -7.95 -11.95
N ASP A 141 -5.49 -7.89 -13.27
CA ASP A 141 -5.18 -6.73 -14.11
C ASP A 141 -6.40 -5.79 -14.30
N ALA A 142 -7.45 -5.91 -13.50
CA ALA A 142 -8.65 -5.07 -13.61
C ALA A 142 -8.76 -4.08 -12.44
N LEU A 143 -8.85 -2.78 -12.77
CA LEU A 143 -9.18 -1.72 -11.82
C LEU A 143 -10.71 -1.62 -11.73
N LEU A 144 -11.25 -1.81 -10.53
CA LEU A 144 -12.67 -1.82 -10.21
C LEU A 144 -13.13 -0.54 -9.50
N ALA A 145 -12.20 0.38 -9.26
CA ALA A 145 -12.40 1.67 -8.62
C ALA A 145 -11.91 2.80 -9.55
N PRO A 146 -12.37 4.05 -9.36
CA PRO A 146 -11.88 5.17 -10.15
C PRO A 146 -10.39 5.44 -9.89
N ARG A 147 -9.67 6.01 -10.86
CA ARG A 147 -8.22 6.30 -10.75
C ARG A 147 -7.83 7.09 -9.50
N ALA A 148 -8.68 7.99 -9.03
CA ALA A 148 -8.45 8.75 -7.80
C ALA A 148 -8.28 7.85 -6.56
N ALA A 149 -8.88 6.66 -6.54
CA ALA A 149 -8.72 5.68 -5.47
C ALA A 149 -7.33 5.02 -5.44
N PHE A 150 -6.53 5.19 -6.52
CA PHE A 150 -5.16 4.69 -6.63
C PHE A 150 -4.11 5.79 -6.40
N ALA A 151 -4.51 6.94 -5.85
CA ALA A 151 -3.56 7.94 -5.41
C ALA A 151 -2.73 7.41 -4.22
N HIS A 152 -1.44 7.78 -4.19
CA HIS A 152 -0.54 7.54 -3.07
C HIS A 152 0.22 8.83 -2.73
N ALA A 153 0.30 9.20 -1.46
CA ALA A 153 1.14 10.30 -1.01
C ALA A 153 2.52 9.77 -0.58
N SER A 154 3.59 10.19 -1.24
CA SER A 154 4.98 9.80 -0.91
C SER A 154 5.44 10.32 0.46
N GLY A 155 4.84 11.40 0.95
CA GLY A 155 5.07 11.94 2.29
C GLY A 155 3.81 12.52 2.91
N LEU A 156 3.66 12.35 4.22
CA LEU A 156 2.59 12.94 5.01
C LEU A 156 3.13 14.00 5.98
N PRO A 157 2.47 15.15 6.16
CA PRO A 157 2.86 16.11 7.19
C PRO A 157 2.75 15.49 8.58
N VAL A 158 3.64 15.87 9.48
CA VAL A 158 3.66 15.38 10.86
C VAL A 158 3.64 16.55 11.83
N ARG A 159 2.69 16.51 12.77
CA ARG A 159 2.71 17.37 13.96
C ARG A 159 3.28 16.59 15.13
N LEU A 160 4.39 17.07 15.69
CA LEU A 160 5.04 16.49 16.86
C LEU A 160 4.68 17.28 18.10
N VAL A 161 4.11 16.63 19.11
CA VAL A 161 3.95 17.17 20.46
C VAL A 161 4.92 16.43 21.38
N ARG A 162 5.78 17.15 22.10
CA ARG A 162 6.73 16.57 23.07
C ARG A 162 6.48 17.20 24.43
N HIS A 163 6.14 16.38 25.43
CA HIS A 163 5.81 16.81 26.79
C HIS A 163 4.76 17.95 26.81
N GLY A 164 3.69 17.79 26.02
CA GLY A 164 2.60 18.76 25.91
C GLY A 164 2.90 20.02 25.09
N ARG A 165 4.10 20.15 24.50
CA ARG A 165 4.47 21.29 23.65
C ARG A 165 4.52 20.89 22.19
N LEU A 166 3.80 21.63 21.35
CA LEU A 166 3.84 21.46 19.90
C LEU A 166 5.20 21.94 19.35
N SER A 167 5.86 21.06 18.59
CA SER A 167 7.07 21.39 17.84
C SER A 167 6.78 22.41 16.75
N ARG A 168 7.72 23.34 16.56
CA ARG A 168 7.68 24.32 15.46
C ARG A 168 8.33 23.81 14.17
N LEU A 169 8.93 22.61 14.21
CA LEU A 169 9.55 22.00 13.04
C LEU A 169 8.46 21.55 12.06
N ARG A 170 8.74 21.73 10.76
CA ARG A 170 7.98 21.09 9.70
C ARG A 170 8.50 19.68 9.51
N LEU A 171 7.68 18.70 9.86
CA LEU A 171 8.05 17.29 9.80
C LEU A 171 7.25 16.58 8.71
N VAL A 172 7.87 15.58 8.09
CA VAL A 172 7.26 14.73 7.07
C VAL A 172 7.52 13.26 7.39
N ALA A 173 6.49 12.43 7.34
CA ALA A 173 6.59 10.98 7.44
C ALA A 173 6.71 10.37 6.04
N VAL A 174 7.81 9.69 5.79
CA VAL A 174 8.06 8.94 4.55
C VAL A 174 8.16 7.45 4.87
N GLU A 175 7.61 6.63 3.99
CA GLU A 175 7.80 5.18 4.07
C GLU A 175 9.19 4.84 3.53
N ALA A 176 9.86 3.92 4.20
CA ALA A 176 11.13 3.37 3.77
C ALA A 176 11.14 1.87 4.03
N PHE A 177 12.00 1.15 3.32
CA PHE A 177 12.21 -0.27 3.51
C PHE A 177 13.67 -0.50 3.91
N ASP A 178 13.89 -1.31 4.94
CA ASP A 178 15.23 -1.80 5.31
C ASP A 178 15.22 -3.31 5.38
N GLY A 179 16.05 -3.98 4.59
CA GLY A 179 16.09 -5.45 4.58
C GLY A 179 14.70 -6.10 4.38
N GLY A 180 13.80 -5.46 3.62
CA GLY A 180 12.43 -5.93 3.38
C GLY A 180 11.42 -5.62 4.49
N ARG A 181 11.82 -4.93 5.57
CA ARG A 181 10.93 -4.49 6.65
C ARG A 181 10.44 -3.07 6.41
N PRO A 182 9.12 -2.82 6.45
CA PRO A 182 8.58 -1.47 6.34
C PRO A 182 8.92 -0.66 7.60
N ARG A 183 9.35 0.57 7.40
CA ARG A 183 9.61 1.56 8.45
C ARG A 183 9.09 2.93 8.01
N THR A 184 8.76 3.78 8.97
CA THR A 184 8.42 5.18 8.72
C THR A 184 9.53 6.08 9.25
N LEU A 185 10.10 6.91 8.39
CA LEU A 185 11.07 7.93 8.79
C LEU A 185 10.36 9.26 8.97
N ILE A 186 10.62 9.93 10.09
CA ILE A 186 10.13 11.28 10.36
C ILE A 186 11.27 12.26 10.09
N LEU A 187 11.14 13.04 9.04
CA LEU A 187 12.17 13.93 8.53
C LEU A 187 11.91 15.39 8.92
N ALA A 188 12.96 16.16 9.17
CA ALA A 188 12.93 17.63 9.22
C ALA A 188 13.90 18.18 8.16
N GLY A 189 13.38 18.85 7.13
CA GLY A 189 14.21 19.40 6.05
C GLY A 189 15.09 18.37 5.34
N GLY A 190 14.60 17.13 5.19
CA GLY A 190 15.34 16.01 4.58
C GLY A 190 16.20 15.19 5.55
N ARG A 191 16.44 15.67 6.78
CA ARG A 191 17.20 14.91 7.80
C ARG A 191 16.27 14.03 8.63
N PRO A 192 16.53 12.71 8.78
CA PRO A 192 15.74 11.85 9.63
C PRO A 192 15.97 12.17 11.11
N LEU A 193 14.88 12.34 11.85
CA LEU A 193 14.88 12.62 13.30
C LEU A 193 14.32 11.46 14.10
N PHE A 194 13.36 10.72 13.54
CA PHE A 194 12.82 9.52 14.17
C PHE A 194 12.67 8.41 13.14
N VAL A 195 12.80 7.18 13.61
CA VAL A 195 12.34 5.98 12.91
C VAL A 195 11.24 5.33 13.73
N LEU A 196 10.19 4.93 13.05
CA LEU A 196 9.09 4.14 13.57
C LEU A 196 9.07 2.80 12.84
N ASP A 197 9.16 1.72 13.59
CA ASP A 197 9.12 0.34 13.09
C ASP A 197 8.30 -0.56 14.05
N GLU A 198 8.46 -1.87 13.94
CA GLU A 198 7.78 -2.85 14.79
C GLU A 198 8.25 -2.81 16.24
N ASP A 199 9.50 -2.40 16.51
CA ASP A 199 10.08 -2.35 17.84
C ASP A 199 9.68 -1.06 18.59
N GLY A 200 9.36 0.01 17.85
CA GLY A 200 8.75 1.22 18.41
C GLY A 200 9.23 2.50 17.73
N LEU A 201 9.26 3.58 18.51
CA LEU A 201 9.77 4.89 18.07
C LEU A 201 11.17 5.10 18.62
N SER A 202 12.14 5.34 17.74
CA SER A 202 13.51 5.68 18.10
C SER A 202 13.88 7.08 17.61
N GLU A 203 14.46 7.91 18.47
CA GLU A 203 15.07 9.19 18.09
C GLU A 203 16.42 8.91 17.41
N LEU A 204 16.71 9.58 16.30
CA LEU A 204 17.93 9.38 15.52
C LEU A 204 18.95 10.47 15.79
N GLY A 205 20.23 10.07 15.86
CA GLY A 205 21.36 11.00 15.93
C GLY A 205 21.73 11.62 14.58
N PRO A 206 22.67 12.59 14.58
CA PRO A 206 23.21 13.18 13.35
C PRO A 206 23.86 12.17 12.39
N ASP A 207 24.32 11.05 12.93
CA ASP A 207 24.89 9.90 12.21
C ASP A 207 23.80 8.95 11.65
N GLY A 208 22.52 9.26 11.87
CA GLY A 208 21.39 8.45 11.43
C GLY A 208 21.16 7.20 12.29
N ARG A 209 21.85 7.04 13.42
CA ARG A 209 21.69 5.87 14.30
C ARG A 209 20.69 6.13 15.44
N PRO A 210 19.93 5.11 15.88
CA PRO A 210 19.07 5.21 17.05
C PRO A 210 19.81 5.66 18.31
N ARG A 211 19.20 6.59 19.05
CA ARG A 211 19.66 7.06 20.35
C ARG A 211 18.87 6.33 21.44
N GLY A 212 19.49 5.30 22.01
CA GLY A 212 18.89 4.50 23.08
C GLY A 212 17.94 3.43 22.55
N ALA A 213 17.21 2.81 23.48
CA ALA A 213 16.26 1.75 23.16
C ALA A 213 14.98 2.32 22.50
N PRO A 214 14.35 1.59 21.57
CA PRO A 214 13.04 1.96 21.02
C PRO A 214 12.01 2.15 22.13
N VAL A 215 11.21 3.21 22.00
CA VAL A 215 10.10 3.48 22.90
C VAL A 215 8.85 2.79 22.36
N PRO A 216 8.16 1.94 23.16
CA PRO A 216 6.93 1.31 22.73
C PRO A 216 5.88 2.34 22.28
N VAL A 217 5.19 2.03 21.18
CA VAL A 217 4.21 2.93 20.56
C VAL A 217 2.79 2.41 20.75
N ARG A 218 1.87 3.33 21.04
CA ARG A 218 0.44 3.10 20.82
C ARG A 218 0.02 3.81 19.55
N ARG A 219 -0.43 3.05 18.56
CA ARG A 219 -0.91 3.58 17.28
C ARG A 219 -2.43 3.61 17.28
N ARG A 220 -2.99 4.69 16.75
CA ARG A 220 -4.42 4.84 16.50
C ARG A 220 -4.61 5.32 15.07
N PRO A 221 -4.90 4.39 14.13
CA PRO A 221 -5.32 4.74 12.79
C PRO A 221 -6.63 5.53 12.84
N LEU A 222 -6.77 6.53 11.97
CA LEU A 222 -7.90 7.47 12.00
C LEU A 222 -8.61 7.56 10.64
N ALA A 223 -7.86 7.59 9.54
CA ALA A 223 -8.41 7.68 8.20
C ALA A 223 -7.43 7.14 7.15
N LEU A 224 -7.89 7.07 5.90
CA LEU A 224 -7.07 6.85 4.72
C LEU A 224 -7.16 8.11 3.84
N ASP A 225 -6.02 8.76 3.57
CA ASP A 225 -5.90 9.84 2.57
C ASP A 225 -4.87 9.44 1.53
N ARG A 226 -5.25 9.49 0.25
CA ARG A 226 -4.37 9.19 -0.88
C ARG A 226 -3.48 7.97 -0.59
N GLY A 227 -4.11 6.84 -0.27
CA GLY A 227 -3.40 5.58 -0.06
C GLY A 227 -2.49 5.51 1.17
N ARG A 228 -2.53 6.49 2.08
CA ARG A 228 -1.75 6.52 3.32
C ARG A 228 -2.67 6.56 4.53
N ILE A 229 -2.29 5.84 5.58
CA ILE A 229 -3.01 5.83 6.84
C ILE A 229 -2.68 7.12 7.61
N LEU A 230 -3.71 7.87 7.97
CA LEU A 230 -3.63 8.96 8.95
C LEU A 230 -3.69 8.34 10.32
N GLU A 231 -2.79 8.74 11.20
CA GLU A 231 -2.70 8.11 12.51
C GLU A 231 -2.18 9.05 13.59
N ARG A 232 -2.56 8.73 14.82
CA ARG A 232 -1.97 9.27 16.04
C ARG A 232 -1.08 8.20 16.65
N ILE A 233 0.15 8.57 16.98
CA ILE A 233 1.13 7.69 17.62
C ILE A 233 1.56 8.30 18.94
N GLU A 234 1.54 7.51 20.01
CA GLU A 234 1.95 7.91 21.35
C GLU A 234 3.13 7.06 21.81
N ALA A 235 4.23 7.70 22.24
CA ALA A 235 5.42 7.02 22.75
C ALA A 235 6.15 7.90 23.78
N GLY A 236 6.21 7.48 25.05
CA GLY A 236 7.10 8.08 26.06
C GLY A 236 7.03 9.61 26.19
N GLY A 237 5.83 10.21 26.16
CA GLY A 237 5.64 11.66 26.22
C GLY A 237 5.75 12.39 24.88
N ILE A 238 5.96 11.66 23.79
CA ILE A 238 5.85 12.11 22.40
C ILE A 238 4.48 11.71 21.83
N THR A 239 3.86 12.62 21.10
CA THR A 239 2.71 12.35 20.25
C THR A 239 3.02 12.80 18.82
N LEU A 240 2.87 11.91 17.85
CA LEU A 240 2.95 12.22 16.43
C LEU A 240 1.53 12.16 15.85
N LEU A 241 1.14 13.21 15.13
CA LEU A 241 -0.06 13.22 14.30
C LEU A 241 0.40 13.19 12.85
N ILE A 242 0.26 12.04 12.19
CA ILE A 242 0.72 11.80 10.82
C ILE A 242 -0.44 12.01 9.85
N GLY A 243 -0.22 12.83 8.82
CA GLY A 243 -1.22 13.23 7.83
C GLY A 243 -2.09 14.41 8.25
N PHE A 244 -1.73 15.09 9.34
CA PHE A 244 -2.40 16.29 9.84
C PHE A 244 -1.54 17.51 9.51
N ALA A 245 -2.04 18.37 8.62
CA ALA A 245 -1.34 19.58 8.18
C ALA A 245 -1.43 20.69 9.22
#